data_AF-A0A1V4TZB2-F1
#
_entry.id   AF-A0A1V4TZB2-F1
#
_cell.length_a   1.000
_cell.length_b   1.000
_cell.length_c   1.000
_cell.angle_alpha   90.00
_cell.angle_beta   90.00
_cell.angle_gamma   90.00
#
_symmetry.space_group_name_H-M   'P 1'
#
loop_
_entity.id
_entity.type
_entity.pdbx_description
1 polymer ?
#
loop_
_entity_poly.entity_id
_entity_poly.type
_entity_poly.pdbx_seq_one_letter_code
_entity_poly.pdbx_strand_id
1 'polypeptide(L)'
;MRRNIKIEALHQIPLERQEIELVERKCIGHPDSLADGIAESISRALSKAYLEECGAILHHNTDQGEIVAGESQPKYGGGKVIRPIYMLIDGRATKQFDGINIPTDAIAVEAARTYLRETLTNLNMERDIIVDCRLGTGSTDLRDVFKPCQNTPPRANDTSFGVGHAPFSETETIVKAVSDYIDGTFRPRYPAVGQDIKIMGLRDGDTITLTLGCAMVDRYCSGLPEYLEYKDLLREHILNVARQHTGRKVIAAINTADDIDTGSVFLTVTGTSAEMGDDGSVGRGNRCNGLITPNRPMSMEATSGKNPINHIGKIYNVISTQLAQECVAKVDGIEEIYIRLLSQIGKPIDQPLVASVQILPGEGVDMKTISPDIEAIIDNGLAEITCITEKIIRGEIKTF
;
A
#
# COMPACT_ATOMS: atom_id res chain seq x y z
N MET A 1 14.20 20.89 21.19
CA MET A 1 15.47 20.13 21.04
C MET A 1 15.82 20.10 19.57
N ARG A 2 17.10 20.10 19.20
CA ARG A 2 17.50 19.97 17.79
C ARG A 2 17.31 18.52 17.34
N ARG A 3 16.66 18.29 16.21
CA ARG A 3 16.46 16.95 15.62
C ARG A 3 17.77 16.39 15.10
N ASN A 4 17.94 15.07 15.17
CA ASN A 4 19.15 14.39 14.72
C ASN A 4 19.11 14.09 13.21
N ILE A 5 19.16 15.14 12.39
CA ILE A 5 19.17 15.04 10.92
C ILE A 5 20.62 14.86 10.44
N LYS A 6 20.85 13.85 9.59
CA LYS A 6 22.17 13.50 9.03
C LYS A 6 22.05 13.39 7.52
N ILE A 7 22.66 14.33 6.83
CA ILE A 7 22.67 14.39 5.36
C ILE A 7 24.04 13.94 4.85
N GLU A 8 24.06 13.01 3.90
CA GLU A 8 25.27 12.56 3.22
C GLU A 8 25.04 12.36 1.71
N ALA A 9 26.11 12.52 0.93
CA ALA A 9 26.11 12.19 -0.49
C ALA A 9 26.43 10.71 -0.72
N LEU A 10 25.66 10.08 -1.60
CA LEU A 10 25.97 8.79 -2.19
C LEU A 10 26.80 8.97 -3.45
N HIS A 11 27.66 7.99 -3.70
CA HIS A 11 28.49 7.91 -4.90
C HIS A 11 28.23 6.56 -5.57
N GLN A 12 27.11 6.47 -6.28
CA GLN A 12 26.65 5.25 -6.95
C GLN A 12 25.99 5.58 -8.29
N ILE A 13 25.73 4.55 -9.10
CA ILE A 13 24.98 4.70 -10.34
C ILE A 13 23.49 4.92 -9.96
N PRO A 14 22.86 6.03 -10.39
CA PRO A 14 21.43 6.25 -10.17
C PRO A 14 20.60 5.13 -10.77
N LEU A 15 19.44 4.85 -10.20
CA LEU A 15 18.59 3.74 -10.59
C LEU A 15 18.26 3.77 -12.09
N GLU A 16 17.91 4.94 -12.62
CA GLU A 16 17.62 5.15 -14.04
C GLU A 16 18.76 4.76 -14.99
N ARG A 17 20.00 4.77 -14.50
CA ARG A 17 21.21 4.44 -15.25
C ARG A 17 21.74 3.03 -14.95
N GLN A 18 21.11 2.28 -14.06
CA GLN A 18 21.44 0.87 -13.83
C GLN A 18 20.88 0.00 -14.96
N GLU A 19 21.54 -1.12 -15.25
CA GLU A 19 21.12 -2.05 -16.31
C GLU A 19 19.76 -2.70 -16.01
N ILE A 20 19.60 -3.21 -14.79
CA ILE A 20 18.43 -3.98 -14.37
C ILE A 20 17.68 -3.25 -13.27
N GLU A 21 16.37 -3.12 -13.44
CA GLU A 21 15.45 -2.66 -12.42
C GLU A 21 14.21 -3.55 -12.37
N LEU A 22 13.78 -3.86 -11.15
CA LEU A 22 12.57 -4.63 -10.88
C LEU A 22 11.61 -3.81 -10.02
N VAL A 23 10.35 -3.80 -10.40
CA VAL A 23 9.26 -3.13 -9.66
C VAL A 23 8.04 -4.04 -9.69
N GLU A 24 7.44 -4.29 -8.54
CA GLU A 24 6.18 -5.02 -8.45
C GLU A 24 5.10 -4.16 -7.78
N ARG A 25 3.86 -4.34 -8.22
CA ARG A 25 2.66 -3.86 -7.52
C ARG A 25 1.61 -4.94 -7.50
N LYS A 26 1.13 -5.25 -6.30
CA LYS A 26 -0.07 -6.05 -6.05
C LYS A 26 -1.26 -5.10 -5.96
N CYS A 27 -2.17 -5.14 -6.94
CA CYS A 27 -3.31 -4.24 -7.00
C CYS A 27 -4.40 -4.60 -5.97
N ILE A 28 -5.44 -3.78 -5.90
CA ILE A 28 -6.42 -3.77 -4.80
C ILE A 28 -7.15 -5.09 -4.55
N GLY A 29 -7.31 -5.97 -5.55
CA GLY A 29 -7.96 -7.27 -5.38
C GLY A 29 -7.02 -8.44 -5.14
N HIS A 30 -5.70 -8.22 -5.15
CA HIS A 30 -4.73 -9.25 -4.79
C HIS A 30 -4.91 -9.61 -3.31
N PRO A 31 -4.85 -10.90 -2.90
CA PRO A 31 -5.09 -11.32 -1.52
C PRO A 31 -4.29 -10.53 -0.46
N ASP A 32 -2.97 -10.35 -0.62
CA ASP A 32 -2.18 -9.54 0.30
C ASP A 32 -2.66 -8.07 0.39
N SER A 33 -3.02 -7.45 -0.74
CA SER A 33 -3.49 -6.06 -0.78
C SER A 33 -4.90 -5.92 -0.21
N LEU A 34 -5.75 -6.95 -0.35
CA LEU A 34 -7.03 -7.03 0.34
C LEU A 34 -6.83 -7.10 1.86
N ALA A 35 -5.89 -7.91 2.33
CA ALA A 35 -5.57 -7.99 3.76
C ALA A 35 -5.09 -6.63 4.30
N ASP A 36 -4.16 -5.96 3.58
CA ASP A 36 -3.71 -4.61 3.91
C ASP A 36 -4.88 -3.59 3.92
N GLY A 37 -5.72 -3.60 2.89
CA GLY A 37 -6.86 -2.71 2.77
C GLY A 37 -7.90 -2.90 3.88
N ILE A 38 -8.22 -4.14 4.23
CA ILE A 38 -9.11 -4.49 5.34
C ILE A 38 -8.50 -3.99 6.66
N ALA A 39 -7.24 -4.33 6.94
CA ALA A 39 -6.54 -3.90 8.15
C ALA A 39 -6.58 -2.37 8.33
N GLU A 40 -6.29 -1.62 7.27
CA GLU A 40 -6.33 -0.15 7.30
C GLU A 40 -7.76 0.39 7.46
N SER A 41 -8.74 -0.21 6.80
CA SER A 41 -10.15 0.18 6.93
C SER A 41 -10.65 0.05 8.37
N ILE A 42 -10.24 -1.02 9.07
CA ILE A 42 -10.57 -1.27 10.46
C ILE A 42 -9.89 -0.24 11.37
N SER A 43 -8.58 0.01 11.20
CA SER A 43 -7.87 1.02 12.00
C SER A 43 -8.50 2.40 11.87
N ARG A 44 -8.92 2.79 10.66
CA ARG A 44 -9.62 4.06 10.42
C ARG A 44 -11.00 4.08 11.06
N ALA A 45 -11.77 3.00 10.95
CA ALA A 45 -13.10 2.90 11.56
C ALA A 45 -13.03 2.97 13.10
N LEU A 46 -12.12 2.21 13.72
CA LEU A 46 -11.88 2.26 15.16
C LEU A 46 -11.43 3.67 15.60
N SER A 47 -10.51 4.30 14.85
CA SER A 47 -10.05 5.65 15.17
C SER A 47 -11.19 6.68 15.16
N LYS A 48 -12.12 6.58 14.21
CA LYS A 48 -13.31 7.44 14.15
C LYS A 48 -14.25 7.18 15.33
N ALA A 49 -14.57 5.92 15.60
CA ALA A 49 -15.43 5.55 16.73
C ALA A 49 -14.86 6.02 18.08
N TYR A 50 -13.54 5.86 18.30
CA TYR A 50 -12.89 6.39 19.50
C TYR A 50 -12.98 7.90 19.60
N LEU A 51 -12.77 8.64 18.50
CA LEU A 51 -12.92 10.09 18.49
C LEU A 51 -14.35 10.53 18.81
N GLU A 52 -15.35 9.83 18.27
CA GLU A 52 -16.77 10.14 18.48
C GLU A 52 -17.23 9.82 19.90
N GLU A 53 -16.87 8.65 20.45
CA GLU A 53 -17.35 8.19 21.75
C GLU A 53 -16.49 8.68 22.92
N CYS A 54 -15.17 8.78 22.73
CA CYS A 54 -14.20 9.05 23.79
C CYS A 54 -13.48 10.40 23.63
N GLY A 55 -13.67 11.11 22.50
CA GLY A 55 -13.03 12.40 22.24
C GLY A 55 -11.52 12.34 21.99
N ALA A 56 -10.97 11.13 21.80
CA ALA A 56 -9.56 10.85 21.58
C ALA A 56 -9.40 9.51 20.87
N ILE A 57 -8.28 9.29 20.20
CA ILE A 57 -7.96 7.99 19.60
C ILE A 57 -7.30 7.13 20.69
N LEU A 58 -7.79 5.90 20.85
CA LEU A 58 -7.28 4.93 21.82
C LEU A 58 -6.38 3.89 21.17
N HIS A 59 -5.63 3.15 21.99
CA HIS A 59 -4.70 2.13 21.51
C HIS A 59 -5.43 1.03 20.72
N HIS A 60 -4.94 0.77 19.50
CA HIS A 60 -5.32 -0.36 18.67
C HIS A 60 -4.18 -0.66 17.68
N ASN A 61 -4.01 -1.91 17.28
CA ASN A 61 -3.19 -2.32 16.14
C ASN A 61 -3.90 -3.51 15.51
N THR A 62 -4.45 -3.31 14.31
CA THR A 62 -5.21 -4.30 13.54
C THR A 62 -4.43 -4.71 12.30
N ASP A 63 -3.11 -4.70 12.41
CA ASP A 63 -2.12 -4.99 11.37
C ASP A 63 -1.78 -6.48 11.31
N GLN A 64 -2.68 -7.33 11.80
CA GLN A 64 -2.58 -8.78 11.78
C GLN A 64 -3.87 -9.34 11.19
N GLY A 65 -3.74 -10.33 10.31
CA GLY A 65 -4.89 -10.96 9.67
C GLY A 65 -4.48 -11.77 8.47
N GLU A 66 -5.33 -12.73 8.12
CA GLU A 66 -5.10 -13.67 7.04
C GLU A 66 -6.36 -13.84 6.21
N ILE A 67 -6.21 -13.78 4.90
CA ILE A 67 -7.17 -14.26 3.92
C ILE A 67 -6.75 -15.69 3.57
N VAL A 68 -7.57 -16.66 3.94
CA VAL A 68 -7.40 -18.06 3.57
C VAL A 68 -8.27 -18.34 2.37
N ALA A 69 -7.66 -18.96 1.37
CA ALA A 69 -8.26 -19.18 0.07
C ALA A 69 -9.48 -20.10 0.11
N GLY A 70 -10.49 -19.71 -0.67
CA GLY A 70 -11.66 -20.51 -0.95
C GLY A 70 -11.38 -21.66 -1.92
N GLU A 71 -12.45 -22.10 -2.57
CA GLU A 71 -12.39 -22.97 -3.74
C GLU A 71 -13.52 -22.54 -4.68
N SER A 72 -13.26 -22.42 -5.97
CA SER A 72 -14.25 -22.02 -6.96
C SER A 72 -14.24 -22.94 -8.18
N GLN A 73 -15.32 -22.88 -8.95
CA GLN A 73 -15.44 -23.52 -10.24
C GLN A 73 -15.85 -22.46 -11.28
N PRO A 74 -14.89 -21.66 -11.78
CA PRO A 74 -15.16 -20.64 -12.80
C PRO A 74 -15.63 -21.30 -14.10
N LYS A 75 -16.55 -20.62 -14.79
CA LYS A 75 -17.00 -21.06 -16.12
C LYS A 75 -17.45 -19.84 -16.92
N TYR A 76 -17.15 -19.83 -18.22
CA TYR A 76 -17.71 -18.85 -19.14
C TYR A 76 -19.23 -18.72 -18.98
N GLY A 77 -19.69 -17.47 -18.84
CA GLY A 77 -21.09 -17.11 -18.59
C GLY A 77 -21.53 -17.22 -17.13
N GLY A 78 -20.65 -17.64 -16.21
CA GLY A 78 -20.89 -17.66 -14.77
C GLY A 78 -20.64 -19.03 -14.13
N GLY A 79 -19.69 -19.06 -13.20
CA GLY A 79 -19.36 -20.17 -12.34
C GLY A 79 -19.90 -19.99 -10.92
N LYS A 80 -19.30 -20.70 -9.97
CA LYS A 80 -19.69 -20.62 -8.55
C LYS A 80 -18.49 -20.79 -7.62
N VAL A 81 -18.55 -20.12 -6.48
CA VAL A 81 -17.70 -20.41 -5.33
C VAL A 81 -18.22 -21.69 -4.66
N ILE A 82 -17.33 -22.65 -4.43
CA ILE A 82 -17.59 -23.97 -3.81
C ILE A 82 -17.33 -23.91 -2.32
N ARG A 83 -16.18 -23.35 -1.93
CA ARG A 83 -15.79 -23.10 -0.54
C ARG A 83 -15.54 -21.60 -0.37
N PRO A 84 -16.18 -20.94 0.60
CA PRO A 84 -15.99 -19.51 0.81
C PRO A 84 -14.54 -19.19 1.18
N ILE A 85 -14.11 -18.00 0.80
CA ILE A 85 -12.91 -17.35 1.34
C ILE A 85 -13.10 -17.20 2.86
N TYR A 86 -12.03 -17.33 3.64
CA TYR A 86 -12.08 -17.07 5.08
C TYR A 86 -11.13 -15.92 5.43
N MET A 87 -11.68 -14.81 5.92
CA MET A 87 -10.92 -13.67 6.41
C MET A 87 -10.88 -13.70 7.94
N LEU A 88 -9.69 -13.84 8.51
CA LEU A 88 -9.42 -13.68 9.93
C LEU A 88 -8.88 -12.29 10.20
N ILE A 89 -9.61 -11.51 10.99
CA ILE A 89 -9.16 -10.25 11.57
C ILE A 89 -8.51 -10.56 12.93
N ASP A 90 -7.26 -10.13 13.13
CA ASP A 90 -6.54 -10.27 14.40
C ASP A 90 -5.89 -8.93 14.82
N GLY A 91 -5.25 -8.93 15.99
CA GLY A 91 -4.55 -7.79 16.56
C GLY A 91 -5.08 -7.39 17.93
N ARG A 92 -5.03 -6.10 18.24
CA ARG A 92 -5.39 -5.53 19.54
C ARG A 92 -6.27 -4.30 19.38
N ALA A 93 -7.31 -4.17 20.21
CA ALA A 93 -8.14 -2.97 20.27
C ALA A 93 -8.61 -2.70 21.71
N THR A 94 -8.84 -1.42 22.04
CA THR A 94 -9.35 -1.01 23.34
C THR A 94 -10.86 -1.17 23.39
N LYS A 95 -11.34 -2.14 24.16
CA LYS A 95 -12.77 -2.49 24.22
C LYS A 95 -13.57 -1.72 25.27
N GLN A 96 -12.88 -1.11 26.23
CA GLN A 96 -13.48 -0.31 27.29
C GLN A 96 -12.58 0.86 27.67
N PHE A 97 -13.16 2.02 27.88
CA PHE A 97 -12.45 3.23 28.32
C PHE A 97 -13.39 4.14 29.12
N ASP A 98 -12.98 4.60 30.30
CA ASP A 98 -13.78 5.47 31.18
C ASP A 98 -15.24 5.01 31.39
N GLY A 99 -15.45 3.70 31.52
CA GLY A 99 -16.77 3.09 31.70
C GLY A 99 -17.61 2.96 30.43
N ILE A 100 -17.12 3.44 29.28
CA ILE A 100 -17.73 3.24 27.96
C ILE A 100 -17.27 1.89 27.41
N ASN A 101 -18.22 1.06 26.98
CA ASN A 101 -17.94 -0.19 26.27
C ASN A 101 -18.01 0.07 24.77
N ILE A 102 -16.91 -0.15 24.08
CA ILE A 102 -16.77 0.16 22.65
C ILE A 102 -16.94 -1.16 21.88
N PRO A 103 -17.84 -1.24 20.89
CA PRO A 103 -18.11 -2.48 20.16
C PRO A 103 -17.04 -2.77 19.10
N THR A 104 -15.77 -2.88 19.52
CA THR A 104 -14.59 -2.95 18.64
C THR A 104 -14.69 -4.06 17.60
N ASP A 105 -15.15 -5.23 18.01
CA ASP A 105 -15.17 -6.42 17.14
C ASP A 105 -16.27 -6.27 16.08
N ALA A 106 -17.41 -5.66 16.44
CA ALA A 106 -18.49 -5.35 15.50
C ALA A 106 -18.05 -4.28 14.49
N ILE A 107 -17.40 -3.21 14.97
CA ILE A 107 -16.83 -2.16 14.11
C ILE A 107 -15.82 -2.76 13.12
N ALA A 108 -14.96 -3.66 13.58
CA ALA A 108 -13.96 -4.30 12.73
C ALA A 108 -14.59 -5.17 11.64
N VAL A 109 -15.58 -6.01 12.00
CA VAL A 109 -16.31 -6.83 11.02
C VAL A 109 -17.06 -5.95 10.03
N GLU A 110 -17.73 -4.89 10.49
CA GLU A 110 -18.46 -3.96 9.62
C GLU A 110 -17.53 -3.24 8.63
N ALA A 111 -16.40 -2.72 9.11
CA ALA A 111 -15.39 -2.05 8.29
C ALA A 111 -14.82 -3.00 7.22
N ALA A 112 -14.43 -4.22 7.62
CA ALA A 112 -13.94 -5.24 6.70
C ALA A 112 -14.97 -5.60 5.62
N ARG A 113 -16.22 -5.85 6.03
CA ARG A 113 -17.31 -6.17 5.08
C ARG A 113 -17.60 -5.00 4.14
N THR A 114 -17.50 -3.77 4.61
CA THR A 114 -17.68 -2.56 3.79
C THR A 114 -16.56 -2.43 2.77
N TYR A 115 -15.31 -2.54 3.20
CA TYR A 115 -14.14 -2.51 2.31
C TYR A 115 -14.21 -3.59 1.22
N LEU A 116 -14.55 -4.82 1.59
CA LEU A 116 -14.71 -5.94 0.65
C LEU A 116 -15.84 -5.68 -0.35
N ARG A 117 -16.99 -5.16 0.08
CA ARG A 117 -18.13 -4.86 -0.80
C ARG A 117 -17.80 -3.76 -1.81
N GLU A 118 -17.07 -2.74 -1.39
CA GLU A 118 -16.64 -1.63 -2.24
C GLU A 118 -15.53 -2.05 -3.22
N THR A 119 -14.65 -2.95 -2.78
CA THR A 119 -13.49 -3.41 -3.57
C THR A 119 -13.87 -4.54 -4.53
N LEU A 120 -14.40 -5.65 -4.01
CA LEU A 120 -14.73 -6.87 -4.77
C LEU A 120 -16.21 -6.89 -5.16
N THR A 121 -16.57 -6.11 -6.17
CA THR A 121 -17.97 -5.90 -6.59
C THR A 121 -18.71 -7.15 -7.06
N ASN A 122 -17.99 -8.23 -7.40
CA ASN A 122 -18.56 -9.50 -7.84
C ASN A 122 -18.68 -10.56 -6.73
N LEU A 123 -18.15 -10.27 -5.53
CA LEU A 123 -18.16 -11.17 -4.38
C LEU A 123 -19.51 -11.12 -3.64
N ASN A 124 -20.14 -12.27 -3.41
CA ASN A 124 -21.32 -12.33 -2.56
C ASN A 124 -20.93 -12.42 -1.08
N MET A 125 -21.08 -11.32 -0.34
CA MET A 125 -20.70 -11.22 1.08
C MET A 125 -21.44 -12.17 2.04
N GLU A 126 -22.56 -12.77 1.63
CA GLU A 126 -23.33 -13.70 2.46
C GLU A 126 -23.01 -15.17 2.15
N ARG A 127 -22.37 -15.45 1.01
CA ARG A 127 -22.13 -16.82 0.53
C ARG A 127 -20.66 -17.14 0.31
N ASP A 128 -19.93 -16.19 -0.27
CA ASP A 128 -18.61 -16.44 -0.86
C ASP A 128 -17.46 -16.12 0.09
N ILE A 129 -17.74 -15.52 1.25
CA ILE A 129 -16.73 -15.18 2.26
C ILE A 129 -17.28 -15.25 3.68
N ILE A 130 -16.44 -15.73 4.60
CA ILE A 130 -16.62 -15.65 6.04
C ILE A 130 -15.65 -14.61 6.58
N VAL A 131 -16.15 -13.67 7.39
CA VAL A 131 -15.33 -12.66 8.06
C VAL A 131 -15.41 -12.94 9.57
N ASP A 132 -14.32 -13.43 10.15
CA ASP A 132 -14.18 -13.70 11.58
C ASP A 132 -13.26 -12.67 12.24
N CYS A 133 -13.49 -12.39 13.51
CA CYS A 133 -12.77 -11.38 14.27
C CYS A 133 -12.31 -11.95 15.61
N ARG A 134 -11.00 -11.90 15.85
CA ARG A 134 -10.34 -12.40 17.05
C ARG A 134 -9.50 -11.33 17.76
N LEU A 135 -9.91 -10.06 17.64
CA LEU A 135 -9.21 -8.94 18.28
C LEU A 135 -9.04 -9.17 19.79
N GLY A 136 -7.78 -9.21 20.23
CA GLY A 136 -7.44 -9.19 21.64
C GLY A 136 -7.66 -7.82 22.26
N THR A 137 -7.78 -7.78 23.59
CA THR A 137 -7.82 -6.51 24.32
C THR A 137 -6.44 -5.86 24.28
N GLY A 138 -6.38 -4.60 23.84
CA GLY A 138 -5.26 -3.71 24.08
C GLY A 138 -5.42 -3.00 25.42
N SER A 139 -4.32 -2.76 26.12
CA SER A 139 -4.32 -1.92 27.33
C SER A 139 -4.18 -0.45 26.91
N THR A 140 -5.15 0.38 27.28
CA THR A 140 -5.03 1.84 27.19
C THR A 140 -4.84 2.40 28.58
N ASP A 141 -3.65 2.93 28.88
CA ASP A 141 -3.45 3.78 30.05
C ASP A 141 -3.87 5.22 29.72
N LEU A 142 -4.12 6.06 30.74
CA LEU A 142 -4.38 7.50 30.54
C LEU A 142 -3.25 8.23 29.77
N ARG A 143 -2.06 7.61 29.69
CA ARG A 143 -0.91 8.10 28.92
C ARG A 143 -1.00 7.79 27.42
N ASP A 144 -1.93 6.92 27.02
CA ASP A 144 -2.15 6.46 25.65
C ASP A 144 -3.40 7.08 25.00
N VAL A 145 -3.89 8.18 25.58
CA VAL A 145 -5.02 8.96 25.08
C VAL A 145 -4.49 10.13 24.27
N PHE A 146 -4.77 10.15 22.96
CA PHE A 146 -4.21 11.16 22.07
C PHE A 146 -5.26 11.84 21.21
N LYS A 147 -5.05 13.12 20.91
CA LYS A 147 -5.84 13.86 19.91
C LYS A 147 -4.94 14.24 18.72
N PRO A 148 -5.48 14.31 17.49
CA PRO A 148 -4.73 14.78 16.33
C PRO A 148 -4.19 16.21 16.52
N CYS A 149 -3.10 16.53 15.83
CA CYS A 149 -2.56 17.90 15.71
C CYS A 149 -2.27 18.60 17.06
N GLN A 150 -1.89 17.83 18.10
CA GLN A 150 -1.52 18.40 19.40
C GLN A 150 -0.07 18.90 19.42
N ASN A 151 0.16 20.02 20.12
CA ASN A 151 1.51 20.58 20.32
C ASN A 151 2.46 19.66 21.09
N THR A 152 1.95 18.65 21.80
CA THR A 152 2.77 17.65 22.50
C THR A 152 2.80 16.37 21.67
N PRO A 153 3.92 16.08 20.99
CA PRO A 153 4.04 14.89 20.18
C PRO A 153 3.94 13.62 21.04
N PRO A 154 3.25 12.57 20.56
CA PRO A 154 3.16 11.31 21.28
C PRO A 154 4.53 10.64 21.37
N ARG A 155 4.66 9.69 22.30
CA ARG A 155 5.87 8.87 22.44
C ARG A 155 5.77 7.66 21.52
N ALA A 156 6.84 7.37 20.79
CA ALA A 156 6.99 6.20 19.94
C ALA A 156 6.63 4.92 20.70
N ASN A 157 5.76 4.10 20.11
CA ASN A 157 5.34 2.82 20.67
C ASN A 157 6.41 1.72 20.59
N ASP A 158 7.34 1.85 19.65
CA ASP A 158 8.35 0.85 19.32
C ASP A 158 9.67 1.51 18.87
N THR A 159 10.72 0.69 18.73
CA THR A 159 11.99 1.05 18.09
C THR A 159 11.98 0.48 16.67
N SER A 160 11.29 1.19 15.78
CA SER A 160 11.14 0.82 14.36
C SER A 160 11.68 1.92 13.44
N PHE A 161 11.73 1.61 12.14
CA PHE A 161 12.16 2.56 11.12
C PHE A 161 11.21 2.61 9.91
N GLY A 162 11.12 3.81 9.33
CA GLY A 162 10.45 4.05 8.05
C GLY A 162 11.45 4.45 6.97
N VAL A 163 11.14 4.07 5.73
CA VAL A 163 11.99 4.35 4.56
C VAL A 163 11.14 4.95 3.46
N GLY A 164 11.62 6.03 2.86
CA GLY A 164 11.02 6.66 1.69
C GLY A 164 12.09 7.08 0.69
N HIS A 165 11.70 7.23 -0.56
CA HIS A 165 12.58 7.70 -1.62
C HIS A 165 11.83 8.55 -2.64
N ALA A 166 12.58 9.37 -3.37
CA ALA A 166 12.11 10.15 -4.51
C ALA A 166 13.28 10.52 -5.44
N PRO A 167 13.02 10.90 -6.70
CA PRO A 167 11.77 10.65 -7.41
C PRO A 167 11.56 9.15 -7.64
N PHE A 168 10.36 8.76 -8.07
CA PHE A 168 10.18 7.45 -8.65
C PHE A 168 10.86 7.40 -10.02
N SER A 169 11.43 6.24 -10.38
CA SER A 169 11.91 5.96 -11.72
C SER A 169 10.74 5.92 -12.72
N GLU A 170 11.06 5.88 -14.01
CA GLU A 170 10.11 5.64 -15.09
C GLU A 170 9.40 4.29 -14.88
N THR A 171 10.12 3.22 -14.50
CA THR A 171 9.52 1.90 -14.26
C THR A 171 8.56 1.93 -13.07
N GLU A 172 8.98 2.55 -11.95
CA GLU A 172 8.15 2.77 -10.75
C GLU A 172 6.88 3.55 -11.10
N THR A 173 7.05 4.64 -11.87
CA THR A 173 5.97 5.50 -12.33
C THR A 173 4.99 4.77 -13.25
N ILE A 174 5.48 4.00 -14.22
CA ILE A 174 4.66 3.24 -15.18
C ILE A 174 3.83 2.19 -14.45
N VAL A 175 4.43 1.40 -13.56
CA VAL A 175 3.71 0.35 -12.81
C VAL A 175 2.56 0.96 -12.01
N LYS A 176 2.80 2.10 -11.34
CA LYS A 176 1.78 2.82 -10.59
C LYS A 176 0.70 3.43 -11.50
N ALA A 177 1.10 4.10 -12.58
CA ALA A 177 0.20 4.72 -13.53
C ALA A 177 -0.73 3.70 -14.21
N VAL A 178 -0.20 2.52 -14.55
CA VAL A 178 -0.99 1.41 -15.11
C VAL A 178 -2.03 0.93 -14.09
N SER A 179 -1.64 0.70 -12.83
CA SER A 179 -2.60 0.33 -11.77
C SER A 179 -3.70 1.38 -11.61
N ASP A 180 -3.34 2.65 -11.48
CA ASP A 180 -4.29 3.75 -11.27
C ASP A 180 -5.22 3.92 -12.50
N TYR A 181 -4.71 3.73 -13.73
CA TYR A 181 -5.51 3.75 -14.96
C TYR A 181 -6.51 2.60 -15.03
N ILE A 182 -6.08 1.37 -14.68
CA ILE A 182 -6.96 0.21 -14.72
C ILE A 182 -8.12 0.42 -13.74
N ASP A 183 -7.83 0.85 -12.51
CA ASP A 183 -8.83 1.09 -11.48
C ASP A 183 -9.80 2.23 -11.86
N GLY A 184 -9.26 3.38 -12.28
CA GLY A 184 -10.05 4.59 -12.49
C GLY A 184 -10.73 4.72 -13.85
N THR A 185 -10.21 4.05 -14.90
CA THR A 185 -10.65 4.29 -16.28
C THR A 185 -11.01 3.01 -17.03
N PHE A 186 -10.18 1.96 -16.95
CA PHE A 186 -10.38 0.75 -17.76
C PHE A 186 -11.48 -0.14 -17.20
N ARG A 187 -11.36 -0.56 -15.93
CA ARG A 187 -12.30 -1.50 -15.29
C ARG A 187 -13.75 -1.02 -15.28
N PRO A 188 -14.07 0.27 -15.06
CA PRO A 188 -15.46 0.75 -15.15
C PRO A 188 -16.11 0.54 -16.52
N ARG A 189 -15.32 0.45 -17.61
CA ARG A 189 -15.80 0.20 -18.98
C ARG A 189 -15.80 -1.29 -19.33
N TYR A 190 -14.90 -2.06 -18.74
CA TYR A 190 -14.68 -3.48 -19.01
C TYR A 190 -14.79 -4.28 -17.72
N PRO A 191 -16.02 -4.59 -17.25
CA PRO A 191 -16.25 -5.27 -15.96
C PRO A 191 -15.73 -6.71 -15.92
N ALA A 192 -15.36 -7.28 -17.07
CA ALA A 192 -14.64 -8.54 -17.16
C ALA A 192 -13.26 -8.49 -16.51
N VAL A 193 -12.62 -7.32 -16.40
CA VAL A 193 -11.35 -7.18 -15.69
C VAL A 193 -11.61 -7.15 -14.19
N GLY A 194 -11.12 -8.17 -13.48
CA GLY A 194 -11.20 -8.27 -12.04
C GLY A 194 -10.36 -7.22 -11.31
N GLN A 195 -10.46 -7.23 -9.99
CA GLN A 195 -9.70 -6.37 -9.10
C GLN A 195 -8.32 -6.95 -8.79
N ASP A 196 -8.18 -8.27 -8.86
CA ASP A 196 -6.90 -8.93 -8.67
C ASP A 196 -6.05 -8.83 -9.92
N ILE A 197 -5.07 -7.94 -9.80
CA ILE A 197 -4.06 -7.69 -10.79
C ILE A 197 -2.73 -7.62 -10.06
N LYS A 198 -1.72 -8.31 -10.60
CA LYS A 198 -0.33 -8.16 -10.18
C LYS A 198 0.47 -7.65 -11.36
N ILE A 199 1.15 -6.52 -11.19
CA ILE A 199 1.96 -5.87 -12.22
C ILE A 199 3.43 -6.04 -11.82
N MET A 200 4.21 -6.67 -12.69
CA MET A 200 5.66 -6.80 -12.58
C MET A 200 6.31 -6.02 -13.72
N GLY A 201 7.11 -5.00 -13.39
CA GLY A 201 7.97 -4.29 -14.31
C GLY A 201 9.41 -4.79 -14.18
N LEU A 202 9.97 -5.25 -15.29
CA LEU A 202 11.41 -5.47 -15.46
C LEU A 202 11.92 -4.46 -16.48
N ARG A 203 12.88 -3.62 -16.11
CA ARG A 203 13.68 -2.87 -17.07
C ARG A 203 15.02 -3.55 -17.24
N ASP A 204 15.37 -3.80 -18.50
CA ASP A 204 16.65 -4.33 -18.95
C ASP A 204 17.21 -3.37 -20.02
N GLY A 205 18.18 -2.55 -19.60
CA GLY A 205 18.66 -1.40 -20.36
C GLY A 205 17.52 -0.45 -20.74
N ASP A 206 17.26 -0.34 -22.05
CA ASP A 206 16.23 0.52 -22.64
C ASP A 206 14.93 -0.24 -22.99
N THR A 207 14.72 -1.44 -22.46
CA THR A 207 13.47 -2.20 -22.63
C THR A 207 12.80 -2.44 -21.30
N ILE A 208 11.54 -2.00 -21.17
CA ILE A 208 10.66 -2.27 -20.02
C ILE A 208 9.67 -3.37 -20.42
N THR A 209 9.69 -4.49 -19.73
CA THR A 209 8.71 -5.57 -19.84
C THR A 209 7.75 -5.48 -18.66
N LEU A 210 6.48 -5.21 -18.95
CA LEU A 210 5.37 -5.26 -18.00
C LEU A 210 4.69 -6.62 -18.11
N THR A 211 4.78 -7.43 -17.07
CA THR A 211 4.03 -8.69 -16.96
C THR A 211 2.86 -8.50 -16.00
N LEU A 212 1.65 -8.75 -16.46
CA LEU A 212 0.43 -8.63 -15.65
C LEU A 212 -0.25 -9.99 -15.50
N GLY A 213 -0.45 -10.43 -14.26
CA GLY A 213 -1.50 -11.38 -13.93
C GLY A 213 -2.78 -10.60 -13.67
N CYS A 214 -3.88 -10.93 -14.34
CA CYS A 214 -5.14 -10.22 -14.31
C CYS A 214 -6.28 -11.23 -14.31
N ALA A 215 -6.95 -11.34 -13.16
CA ALA A 215 -8.16 -12.14 -13.03
C ALA A 215 -9.24 -11.63 -14.00
N MET A 216 -9.82 -12.51 -14.81
CA MET A 216 -10.99 -12.19 -15.64
C MET A 216 -12.25 -12.76 -15.01
N VAL A 217 -13.31 -11.97 -14.91
CA VAL A 217 -14.56 -12.34 -14.25
C VAL A 217 -15.46 -13.08 -15.23
N ASP A 218 -15.82 -14.31 -14.85
CA ASP A 218 -16.32 -15.35 -15.75
C ASP A 218 -17.70 -15.06 -16.36
N ARG A 219 -18.60 -14.41 -15.61
CA ARG A 219 -19.94 -14.03 -16.07
C ARG A 219 -19.91 -12.99 -17.19
N TYR A 220 -18.80 -12.28 -17.36
CA TYR A 220 -18.61 -11.30 -18.42
C TYR A 220 -17.83 -11.87 -19.61
N CYS A 221 -17.45 -13.15 -19.57
CA CYS A 221 -16.79 -13.83 -20.68
C CYS A 221 -17.68 -14.98 -21.16
N SER A 222 -18.23 -14.88 -22.37
CA SER A 222 -19.06 -15.91 -23.01
C SER A 222 -18.24 -17.10 -23.52
N GLY A 223 -16.93 -16.93 -23.70
CA GLY A 223 -16.01 -17.96 -24.15
C GLY A 223 -14.57 -17.47 -24.25
N LEU A 224 -13.68 -18.36 -24.68
CA LEU A 224 -12.26 -18.08 -24.90
C LEU A 224 -12.00 -16.90 -25.87
N PRO A 225 -12.75 -16.73 -26.99
CA PRO A 225 -12.52 -15.59 -27.88
C PRO A 225 -12.70 -14.22 -27.18
N GLU A 226 -13.75 -14.06 -26.38
CA GLU A 226 -14.03 -12.81 -25.66
C GLU A 226 -13.02 -12.58 -24.52
N TYR A 227 -12.58 -13.65 -23.84
CA TYR A 227 -11.47 -13.57 -22.89
C TYR A 227 -10.19 -13.02 -23.54
N LEU A 228 -9.84 -13.52 -24.73
CA LEU A 228 -8.67 -13.08 -25.48
C LEU A 228 -8.82 -11.64 -25.97
N GLU A 229 -10.02 -11.22 -26.37
CA GLU A 229 -10.31 -9.83 -26.73
C GLU A 229 -10.08 -8.88 -25.57
N TYR A 230 -10.57 -9.19 -24.36
CA TYR A 230 -10.29 -8.37 -23.17
C TYR A 230 -8.81 -8.32 -22.83
N LYS A 231 -8.10 -9.44 -22.98
CA LYS A 231 -6.65 -9.52 -22.79
C LYS A 231 -5.89 -8.62 -23.77
N ASP A 232 -6.30 -8.59 -25.03
CA ASP A 232 -5.71 -7.74 -26.07
C ASP A 232 -6.02 -6.25 -25.87
N LEU A 233 -7.27 -5.91 -25.54
CA LEU A 233 -7.66 -4.54 -25.21
C LEU A 233 -6.86 -4.01 -24.01
N LEU A 234 -6.75 -4.80 -22.95
CA LEU A 234 -5.99 -4.43 -21.77
C LEU A 234 -4.52 -4.17 -22.14
N ARG A 235 -3.91 -5.07 -22.92
CA ARG A 235 -2.53 -4.91 -23.41
C ARG A 235 -2.33 -3.61 -24.19
N GLU A 236 -3.23 -3.27 -25.12
CA GLU A 236 -3.13 -2.04 -25.91
C GLU A 236 -3.17 -0.80 -25.01
N HIS A 237 -4.13 -0.75 -24.09
CA HIS A 237 -4.28 0.39 -23.19
C HIS A 237 -3.10 0.56 -22.24
N ILE A 238 -2.55 -0.54 -21.71
CA ILE A 238 -1.35 -0.51 -20.86
C ILE A 238 -0.16 0.08 -21.62
N LEU A 239 0.05 -0.36 -22.87
CA LEU A 239 1.13 0.18 -23.71
C LEU A 239 0.93 1.68 -23.98
N ASN A 240 -0.31 2.13 -24.19
CA ASN A 240 -0.61 3.53 -24.38
C ASN A 240 -0.34 4.39 -23.13
N VAL A 241 -0.66 3.89 -21.93
CA VAL A 241 -0.31 4.54 -20.67
C VAL A 241 1.20 4.59 -20.49
N ALA A 242 1.89 3.46 -20.67
CA ALA A 242 3.33 3.37 -20.44
C ALA A 242 4.13 4.35 -21.33
N ARG A 243 3.75 4.49 -22.61
CA ARG A 243 4.38 5.42 -23.56
C ARG A 243 4.29 6.90 -23.18
N GLN A 244 3.39 7.28 -22.25
CA GLN A 244 3.30 8.65 -21.75
C GLN A 244 4.40 8.98 -20.73
N HIS A 245 5.06 7.96 -20.18
CA HIS A 245 6.01 8.09 -19.07
C HIS A 245 7.43 7.71 -19.44
N THR A 246 7.68 7.21 -20.66
CA THR A 246 9.02 6.80 -21.09
C THR A 246 9.21 6.90 -22.60
N GLY A 247 10.44 7.19 -23.02
CA GLY A 247 10.91 6.99 -24.39
C GLY A 247 11.45 5.58 -24.68
N ARG A 248 11.59 4.74 -23.66
CA ARG A 248 12.12 3.37 -23.77
C ARG A 248 11.13 2.45 -24.47
N LYS A 249 11.63 1.33 -24.99
CA LYS A 249 10.78 0.29 -25.58
C LYS A 249 9.97 -0.36 -24.46
N VAL A 250 8.64 -0.43 -24.61
CA VAL A 250 7.77 -1.12 -23.65
C VAL A 250 7.13 -2.35 -24.30
N ILE A 251 7.17 -3.48 -23.59
CA ILE A 251 6.50 -4.73 -23.93
C ILE A 251 5.49 -5.02 -22.82
N ALA A 252 4.27 -5.41 -23.18
CA ALA A 252 3.24 -5.81 -22.22
C ALA A 252 2.82 -7.26 -22.47
N ALA A 253 2.96 -8.09 -21.44
CA ALA A 253 2.59 -9.50 -21.42
C ALA A 253 1.50 -9.71 -20.38
N ILE A 254 0.33 -10.17 -20.80
CA ILE A 254 -0.84 -10.35 -19.93
C ILE A 254 -1.09 -11.85 -19.77
N ASN A 255 -1.37 -12.31 -18.55
CA ASN A 255 -1.72 -13.69 -18.22
C ASN A 255 -0.81 -14.70 -18.94
N THR A 256 0.48 -14.64 -18.65
CA THR A 256 1.51 -15.46 -19.32
C THR A 256 1.44 -16.94 -18.96
N ALA A 257 0.66 -17.29 -17.93
CA ALA A 257 0.39 -18.65 -17.52
C ALA A 257 -0.79 -19.29 -18.26
N ASP A 258 -1.50 -18.55 -19.12
CA ASP A 258 -2.58 -19.12 -19.93
C ASP A 258 -2.02 -20.17 -20.90
N ASP A 259 -2.72 -21.30 -20.98
CA ASP A 259 -2.55 -22.31 -22.02
C ASP A 259 -3.85 -22.38 -22.84
N ILE A 260 -3.79 -21.78 -24.02
CA ILE A 260 -4.94 -21.61 -24.93
C ILE A 260 -5.36 -22.95 -25.53
N ASP A 261 -4.43 -23.87 -25.75
CA ASP A 261 -4.69 -25.16 -26.38
C ASP A 261 -5.50 -26.08 -25.46
N THR A 262 -5.23 -26.00 -24.15
CA THR A 262 -5.99 -26.74 -23.13
C THR A 262 -7.17 -25.96 -22.55
N GLY A 263 -7.28 -24.66 -22.87
CA GLY A 263 -8.31 -23.76 -22.33
C GLY A 263 -8.08 -23.38 -20.86
N SER A 264 -6.87 -23.60 -20.34
CA SER A 264 -6.47 -23.20 -19.00
C SER A 264 -6.12 -21.72 -18.99
N VAL A 265 -7.06 -20.89 -18.53
CA VAL A 265 -6.92 -19.42 -18.52
C VAL A 265 -7.22 -18.84 -17.14
N PHE A 266 -6.72 -17.63 -16.85
CA PHE A 266 -6.99 -16.94 -15.58
C PHE A 266 -8.42 -16.38 -15.51
N LEU A 267 -9.39 -17.27 -15.36
CA LEU A 267 -10.82 -16.97 -15.20
C LEU A 267 -11.24 -17.15 -13.73
N THR A 268 -12.07 -16.24 -13.20
CA THR A 268 -12.50 -16.18 -11.79
C THR A 268 -13.99 -15.86 -11.68
N VAL A 269 -14.67 -16.23 -10.60
CA VAL A 269 -16.08 -15.93 -10.32
C VAL A 269 -16.26 -14.53 -9.73
N THR A 270 -15.33 -14.11 -8.87
CA THR A 270 -15.41 -12.91 -8.02
C THR A 270 -14.40 -11.84 -8.40
N GLY A 271 -13.48 -12.11 -9.32
CA GLY A 271 -12.43 -11.15 -9.73
C GLY A 271 -11.21 -11.10 -8.81
N THR A 272 -11.03 -12.10 -7.94
CA THR A 272 -9.83 -12.29 -7.11
C THR A 272 -9.39 -13.75 -7.05
N SER A 273 -8.08 -14.03 -7.06
CA SER A 273 -7.55 -15.38 -6.92
C SER A 273 -7.74 -15.97 -5.52
N ALA A 274 -8.12 -15.15 -4.53
CA ALA A 274 -8.50 -15.64 -3.19
C ALA A 274 -9.61 -16.70 -3.25
N GLU A 275 -10.44 -16.71 -4.29
CA GLU A 275 -11.47 -17.73 -4.46
C GLU A 275 -10.92 -19.13 -4.82
N MET A 276 -9.66 -19.26 -5.26
CA MET A 276 -9.14 -20.47 -5.93
C MET A 276 -7.72 -20.88 -5.53
N GLY A 277 -7.29 -20.55 -4.31
CA GLY A 277 -6.10 -21.15 -3.69
C GLY A 277 -4.99 -20.19 -3.27
N ASP A 278 -5.11 -18.89 -3.53
CA ASP A 278 -4.14 -17.89 -3.08
C ASP A 278 -4.54 -17.28 -1.72
N ASP A 279 -3.68 -17.47 -0.72
CA ASP A 279 -3.80 -16.83 0.58
C ASP A 279 -3.22 -15.40 0.55
N GLY A 280 -3.53 -14.58 1.55
CA GLY A 280 -2.95 -13.24 1.69
C GLY A 280 -2.86 -12.76 3.13
N SER A 281 -1.79 -12.04 3.45
CA SER A 281 -1.54 -11.52 4.81
C SER A 281 -1.16 -10.05 4.81
N VAL A 282 -1.47 -9.37 5.91
CA VAL A 282 -1.08 -7.96 6.12
C VAL A 282 0.45 -7.82 6.03
N GLY A 283 0.92 -6.81 5.31
CA GLY A 283 2.34 -6.50 5.19
C GLY A 283 3.13 -7.37 4.20
N ARG A 284 2.48 -8.30 3.51
CA ARG A 284 3.08 -9.13 2.44
C ARG A 284 2.97 -8.50 1.04
N GLY A 285 2.24 -7.39 0.96
CA GLY A 285 2.01 -6.62 -0.24
C GLY A 285 3.03 -5.51 -0.48
N ASN A 286 2.52 -4.43 -1.07
CA ASN A 286 3.28 -3.24 -1.41
C ASN A 286 3.86 -2.56 -0.16
N ARG A 287 4.89 -1.71 -0.35
CA ARG A 287 5.33 -0.78 0.70
C ARG A 287 4.40 0.44 0.74
N CYS A 288 4.63 1.32 1.71
CA CYS A 288 3.80 2.52 1.92
C CYS A 288 3.69 3.46 0.71
N ASN A 289 4.66 3.41 -0.19
CA ASN A 289 4.70 4.19 -1.43
C ASN A 289 3.87 3.55 -2.57
N GLY A 290 3.31 2.35 -2.36
CA GLY A 290 2.50 1.61 -3.30
C GLY A 290 3.24 0.60 -4.17
N LEU A 291 4.53 0.37 -3.93
CA LEU A 291 5.36 -0.50 -4.77
C LEU A 291 6.23 -1.45 -3.93
N ILE A 292 6.73 -2.50 -4.58
CA ILE A 292 7.80 -3.36 -4.10
C ILE A 292 8.98 -3.11 -5.04
N THR A 293 10.05 -2.50 -4.51
CA THR A 293 11.16 -1.98 -5.30
C THR A 293 12.48 -2.53 -4.77
N PRO A 294 12.86 -3.77 -5.12
CA PRO A 294 14.09 -4.40 -4.61
C PRO A 294 15.38 -3.63 -4.93
N ASN A 295 15.38 -2.76 -5.95
CA ASN A 295 16.50 -1.85 -6.25
C ASN A 295 16.59 -0.63 -5.30
N ARG A 296 15.56 -0.39 -4.46
CA ARG A 296 15.50 0.69 -3.47
C ARG A 296 15.56 0.11 -2.05
N PRO A 297 16.04 0.87 -1.06
CA PRO A 297 15.89 0.48 0.34
C PRO A 297 14.40 0.49 0.72
N MET A 298 13.97 -0.50 1.49
CA MET A 298 12.58 -0.65 1.95
C MET A 298 12.52 -0.93 3.45
N SER A 299 11.43 -0.51 4.09
CA SER A 299 11.08 -1.00 5.43
C SER A 299 10.25 -2.28 5.33
N MET A 300 10.54 -3.24 6.21
CA MET A 300 9.74 -4.45 6.37
C MET A 300 8.50 -4.23 7.24
N GLU A 301 8.38 -3.06 7.87
CA GLU A 301 7.20 -2.69 8.66
C GLU A 301 5.95 -2.68 7.76
N ALA A 302 4.96 -3.48 8.13
CA ALA A 302 3.60 -3.32 7.61
C ALA A 302 3.06 -1.97 8.11
N THR A 303 2.41 -1.20 7.25
CA THR A 303 1.86 0.11 7.58
C THR A 303 0.37 0.05 7.88
N SER A 304 -0.36 -0.77 7.13
CA SER A 304 -1.81 -0.91 7.22
C SER A 304 -2.25 -1.52 8.56
N GLY A 305 -3.29 -0.94 9.16
CA GLY A 305 -3.90 -1.43 10.41
C GLY A 305 -3.22 -0.98 11.70
N LYS A 306 -1.98 -0.46 11.63
CA LYS A 306 -1.32 0.15 12.80
C LYS A 306 -1.98 1.48 13.17
N ASN A 307 -2.03 1.80 14.46
CA ASN A 307 -2.60 3.08 14.87
C ASN A 307 -1.87 4.27 14.22
N PRO A 308 -2.60 5.32 13.81
CA PRO A 308 -2.02 6.47 13.14
C PRO A 308 -1.42 7.52 14.10
N ILE A 309 -1.30 7.21 15.40
CA ILE A 309 -0.92 8.19 16.43
C ILE A 309 0.57 8.12 16.75
N ASN A 310 1.01 6.95 17.18
CA ASN A 310 2.35 6.76 17.74
C ASN A 310 3.06 5.53 17.17
N HIS A 311 2.40 4.79 16.27
CA HIS A 311 3.03 3.65 15.63
C HIS A 311 4.05 4.08 14.57
N ILE A 312 5.32 3.95 14.92
CA ILE A 312 6.41 4.45 14.09
C ILE A 312 6.50 3.73 12.75
N GLY A 313 6.34 2.39 12.74
CA GLY A 313 6.31 1.62 11.49
C GLY A 313 5.34 2.16 10.44
N LYS A 314 4.23 2.79 10.84
CA LYS A 314 3.30 3.46 9.92
C LYS A 314 3.73 4.89 9.62
N ILE A 315 3.84 5.71 10.67
CA ILE A 315 4.03 7.17 10.55
C ILE A 315 5.33 7.51 9.82
N TYR A 316 6.43 6.84 10.16
CA TYR A 316 7.72 7.13 9.56
C TYR A 316 7.78 6.71 8.09
N ASN A 317 7.14 5.60 7.69
CA ASN A 317 7.10 5.19 6.29
C ASN A 317 6.25 6.15 5.42
N VAL A 318 5.16 6.67 5.97
CA VAL A 318 4.35 7.69 5.28
C VAL A 318 5.16 8.97 5.10
N ILE A 319 5.69 9.52 6.20
CA ILE A 319 6.32 10.85 6.17
C ILE A 319 7.67 10.84 5.45
N SER A 320 8.44 9.75 5.51
CA SER A 320 9.71 9.65 4.78
C SER A 320 9.51 9.77 3.27
N THR A 321 8.42 9.20 2.74
CA THR A 321 8.10 9.27 1.31
C THR A 321 7.63 10.68 0.94
N GLN A 322 6.77 11.30 1.75
CA GLN A 322 6.30 12.68 1.51
C GLN A 322 7.45 13.69 1.56
N LEU A 323 8.34 13.58 2.56
CA LEU A 323 9.51 14.44 2.69
C LEU A 323 10.48 14.28 1.51
N ALA A 324 10.70 13.04 1.06
CA ALA A 324 11.55 12.78 -0.10
C ALA A 324 10.99 13.47 -1.36
N GLN A 325 9.69 13.33 -1.61
CA GLN A 325 9.00 13.98 -2.73
C GLN A 325 9.04 15.51 -2.62
N GLU A 326 8.84 16.04 -1.41
CA GLU A 326 8.90 17.49 -1.16
C GLU A 326 10.30 18.06 -1.39
N CYS A 327 11.36 17.33 -0.98
CA CYS A 327 12.74 17.73 -1.24
C CYS A 327 13.01 17.82 -2.75
N VAL A 328 12.68 16.77 -3.51
CA VAL A 328 12.89 16.75 -4.98
C VAL A 328 12.07 17.83 -5.69
N ALA A 329 10.87 18.15 -5.17
CA ALA A 329 10.02 19.17 -5.76
C ALA A 329 10.48 20.62 -5.48
N LYS A 330 11.24 20.85 -4.40
CA LYS A 330 11.61 22.20 -3.93
C LYS A 330 13.10 22.51 -4.06
N VAL A 331 13.95 21.49 -4.22
CA VAL A 331 15.41 21.63 -4.23
C VAL A 331 15.95 21.04 -5.53
N ASP A 332 16.41 21.92 -6.41
CA ASP A 332 17.02 21.53 -7.68
C ASP A 332 18.35 20.79 -7.46
N GLY A 333 18.69 19.89 -8.39
CA GLY A 333 19.97 19.17 -8.38
C GLY A 333 19.98 17.89 -7.55
N ILE A 334 18.83 17.43 -7.06
CA ILE A 334 18.67 16.07 -6.49
C ILE A 334 18.33 15.10 -7.62
N GLU A 335 19.22 14.15 -7.91
CA GLU A 335 18.91 13.05 -8.84
C GLU A 335 18.12 11.95 -8.11
N GLU A 336 18.51 11.61 -6.88
CA GLU A 336 17.77 10.73 -5.98
C GLU A 336 17.93 11.15 -4.52
N ILE A 337 16.92 10.87 -3.71
CA ILE A 337 16.97 11.02 -2.25
C ILE A 337 16.34 9.81 -1.58
N TYR A 338 16.98 9.35 -0.51
CA TYR A 338 16.54 8.26 0.35
C TYR A 338 16.50 8.73 1.79
N ILE A 339 15.33 8.64 2.42
CA ILE A 339 15.12 9.07 3.80
C ILE A 339 14.83 7.84 4.66
N ARG A 340 15.63 7.66 5.72
CA ARG A 340 15.41 6.65 6.77
C ARG A 340 15.21 7.35 8.10
N LEU A 341 14.05 7.13 8.70
CA LEU A 341 13.75 7.65 10.03
C LEU A 341 13.75 6.47 10.99
N LEU A 342 14.58 6.53 12.04
CA LEU A 342 14.65 5.51 13.08
C LEU A 342 14.17 6.10 14.39
N SER A 343 13.22 5.44 15.05
CA SER A 343 12.75 5.83 16.38
C SER A 343 13.52 5.11 17.48
N GLN A 344 13.28 5.55 18.71
CA GLN A 344 13.58 4.77 19.90
C GLN A 344 12.31 4.76 20.77
N ILE A 345 11.91 3.56 21.21
CA ILE A 345 10.69 3.38 22.01
C ILE A 345 10.66 4.36 23.20
N GLY A 346 9.51 5.02 23.38
CA GLY A 346 9.32 6.02 24.42
C GLY A 346 9.98 7.39 24.16
N LYS A 347 10.56 7.65 22.99
CA LYS A 347 10.95 9.02 22.59
C LYS A 347 9.82 9.72 21.84
N PRO A 348 9.73 11.06 21.88
CA PRO A 348 8.77 11.80 21.05
C PRO A 348 8.90 11.43 19.57
N ILE A 349 7.77 11.22 18.88
CA ILE A 349 7.80 10.78 17.48
C ILE A 349 8.42 11.82 16.53
N ASP A 350 8.41 13.10 16.89
CA ASP A 350 9.05 14.18 16.13
C ASP A 350 10.57 14.26 16.39
N GLN A 351 11.11 13.45 17.30
CA GLN A 351 12.53 13.39 17.65
C GLN A 351 13.10 12.00 17.35
N PRO A 352 13.27 11.64 16.05
CA PRO A 352 13.84 10.35 15.70
C PRO A 352 15.24 10.20 16.30
N LEU A 353 15.61 8.96 16.65
CA LEU A 353 16.98 8.62 17.03
C LEU A 353 17.96 9.05 15.94
N VAL A 354 17.57 8.89 14.67
CA VAL A 354 18.24 9.51 13.52
C VAL A 354 17.26 9.70 12.36
N ALA A 355 17.37 10.83 11.68
CA ALA A 355 16.83 11.04 10.34
C ALA A 355 18.00 11.02 9.35
N SER A 356 18.27 9.86 8.74
CA SER A 356 19.33 9.66 7.75
C SER A 356 18.81 10.01 6.37
N VAL A 357 19.52 10.90 5.69
CA VAL A 357 19.16 11.46 4.39
C VAL A 357 20.34 11.22 3.46
N GLN A 358 20.15 10.32 2.51
CA GLN A 358 21.16 9.98 1.53
C GLN A 358 20.74 10.57 0.19
N ILE A 359 21.61 11.38 -0.40
CA ILE A 359 21.32 12.09 -1.65
C ILE A 359 22.29 11.64 -2.72
N LEU A 360 21.77 11.35 -3.90
CA LEU A 360 22.56 11.27 -5.11
C LEU A 360 22.45 12.63 -5.81
N PRO A 361 23.48 13.50 -5.71
CA PRO A 361 23.43 14.82 -6.33
C PRO A 361 23.60 14.71 -7.84
N GLY A 362 22.95 15.60 -8.58
CA GLY A 362 23.18 15.78 -10.01
C GLY A 362 24.61 16.20 -10.31
N GLU A 363 25.01 16.06 -11.57
CA GLU A 363 26.38 16.38 -12.00
C GLU A 363 26.76 17.84 -11.67
N GLY A 364 27.87 18.01 -10.96
CA GLY A 364 28.39 19.33 -10.58
C GLY A 364 27.68 20.00 -9.39
N VAL A 365 26.69 19.35 -8.76
CA VAL A 365 25.97 19.89 -7.61
C VAL A 365 26.80 19.73 -6.33
N ASP A 366 27.04 20.85 -5.63
CA ASP A 366 27.70 20.84 -4.31
C ASP A 366 26.66 20.57 -3.21
N MET A 367 26.87 19.51 -2.44
CA MET A 367 26.02 19.19 -1.29
C MET A 367 25.86 20.35 -0.30
N LYS A 368 26.87 21.22 -0.17
CA LYS A 368 26.80 22.37 0.75
C LYS A 368 25.74 23.40 0.35
N THR A 369 25.37 23.47 -0.93
CA THR A 369 24.37 24.43 -1.39
C THR A 369 22.95 23.92 -1.18
N ILE A 370 22.71 22.61 -1.31
CA ILE A 370 21.37 22.02 -1.20
C ILE A 370 21.03 21.49 0.20
N SER A 371 22.03 21.11 1.00
CA SER A 371 21.80 20.50 2.33
C SER A 371 21.00 21.38 3.31
N PRO A 372 21.19 22.71 3.38
CA PRO A 372 20.41 23.55 4.31
C PRO A 372 18.91 23.54 4.02
N ASP A 373 18.52 23.59 2.75
CA ASP A 373 17.10 23.59 2.36
C ASP A 373 16.47 22.21 2.63
N ILE A 374 17.21 21.13 2.40
CA ILE A 374 16.77 19.76 2.71
C ILE A 374 16.64 19.56 4.22
N GLU A 375 17.59 20.04 5.03
CA GLU A 375 17.50 19.99 6.51
C GLU A 375 16.26 20.76 6.98
N ALA A 376 15.97 21.93 6.40
CA ALA A 376 14.80 22.73 6.75
C ALA A 376 13.47 22.03 6.39
N ILE A 377 13.36 21.42 5.21
CA ILE A 377 12.16 20.66 4.80
C ILE A 377 11.90 19.51 5.77
N ILE A 378 12.94 18.73 6.09
CA ILE A 378 12.82 17.57 6.97
C ILE A 378 12.51 17.98 8.41
N ASP A 379 13.15 19.03 8.92
CA ASP A 379 12.87 19.54 10.27
C ASP A 379 11.42 20.04 10.39
N ASN A 380 10.93 20.77 9.38
CA ASN A 380 9.56 21.27 9.34
C ASN A 380 8.54 20.11 9.26
N GLY A 381 8.74 19.14 8.37
CA GLY A 381 7.80 18.01 8.29
C GLY A 381 7.79 17.16 9.56
N LEU A 382 8.94 16.96 10.21
CA LEU A 382 8.98 16.30 11.52
C LEU A 382 8.28 17.12 12.61
N ALA A 383 8.32 18.46 12.55
CA ALA A 383 7.57 19.32 13.47
C ALA A 383 6.05 19.19 13.30
N GLU A 384 5.57 18.94 12.09
CA GLU A 384 4.15 18.78 11.77
C GLU A 384 3.68 17.31 11.77
N ILE A 385 4.50 16.39 12.26
CA ILE A 385 4.27 14.94 12.15
C ILE A 385 2.92 14.48 12.71
N THR A 386 2.38 15.15 13.73
CA THR A 386 1.07 14.84 14.33
C THR A 386 -0.12 15.14 13.41
N CYS A 387 0.07 16.00 12.41
CA CYS A 387 -0.97 16.34 11.43
C CYS A 387 -1.22 15.22 10.41
N ILE A 388 -0.28 14.27 10.29
CA ILE A 388 -0.41 13.12 9.41
C ILE A 388 -1.52 12.18 9.87
N THR A 389 -1.75 12.10 11.18
CA THR A 389 -2.77 11.25 11.81
C THR A 389 -4.16 11.56 11.25
N GLU A 390 -4.50 12.84 11.14
CA GLU A 390 -5.81 13.27 10.63
C GLU A 390 -5.99 12.90 9.15
N LYS A 391 -4.96 13.14 8.33
CA LYS A 391 -4.97 12.78 6.90
C LYS A 391 -5.14 11.26 6.69
N ILE A 392 -4.48 10.44 7.51
CA ILE A 392 -4.64 8.98 7.48
C ILE A 392 -6.07 8.57 7.85
N ILE A 393 -6.63 9.11 8.93
CA ILE A 393 -8.00 8.77 9.38
C ILE A 393 -9.04 9.14 8.31
N ARG A 394 -8.87 10.31 7.69
CA ARG A 394 -9.69 10.77 6.56
C ARG A 394 -9.51 9.94 5.30
N GLY A 395 -8.41 9.20 5.16
CA GLY A 395 -8.08 8.39 3.99
C GLY A 395 -7.48 9.19 2.84
N GLU A 396 -6.91 10.35 3.14
CA GLU A 396 -6.24 11.23 2.18
C GLU A 396 -4.83 10.71 1.84
N ILE A 397 -4.30 9.78 2.65
CA ILE A 397 -2.99 9.16 2.50
C ILE A 397 -3.18 7.64 2.32
N LYS A 398 -2.60 7.09 1.25
CA LYS A 398 -2.52 5.63 1.05
C LYS A 398 -1.39 5.04 1.90
N THR A 399 -1.59 3.82 2.39
CA THR A 399 -0.61 3.08 3.19
C THR A 399 0.02 1.90 2.45
N PHE A 400 -0.40 1.61 1.21
CA PHE A 400 0.08 0.52 0.35
C PHE A 400 -0.33 0.73 -1.12
#